data_AF-A0A7S1TUB5-F1
#
_entry.id   AF-A0A7S1TUB5-F1
#
_cell.length_a   1.000
_cell.length_b   1.000
_cell.length_c   1.000
_cell.angle_alpha   90.00
_cell.angle_beta   90.00
_cell.angle_gamma   90.00
#
_symmetry.space_group_name_H-M   'P 1'
#
loop_
_entity.id
_entity.type
_entity.pdbx_description
1 polymer ?
#
loop_
_entity_poly.entity_id
_entity_poly.type
_entity_poly.pdbx_seq_one_letter_code
_entity_poly.pdbx_strand_id
1 'polypeptide(L)'
;VFRRFLIDTYGVDWLRSCGGVLDIAGGKGEVGFELQNLNGVDATVVDPRPLNLSSFRRKIKYGLYHRNPMLRPYNINPEWPPEECDLREATPPRHLRIFFTSDLIDFVCEDLTDGSGRWDRFWEGAVEEARQMRWTE
;
A
#
# COMPACT_ATOMS: atom_id res chain seq x y z
N VAL A 1 13.75 -4.06 -0.04
CA VAL A 1 14.11 -5.12 0.94
C VAL A 1 12.87 -5.71 1.59
N PHE A 2 12.00 -4.89 2.18
CA PHE A 2 10.80 -5.41 2.87
C PHE A 2 9.83 -6.19 1.96
N ARG A 3 9.58 -5.72 0.73
CA ARG A 3 8.83 -6.46 -0.30
C ARG A 3 9.33 -7.90 -0.49
N ARG A 4 10.65 -8.06 -0.61
CA ARG A 4 11.29 -9.38 -0.77
C ARG A 4 11.02 -10.26 0.45
N PHE A 5 11.18 -9.72 1.65
CA PHE A 5 10.89 -10.45 2.89
C PHE A 5 9.44 -10.96 2.91
N LEU A 6 8.46 -10.14 2.53
CA LEU A 6 7.05 -10.56 2.49
C LEU A 6 6.84 -11.72 1.50
N ILE A 7 7.41 -11.62 0.29
CA ILE A 7 7.27 -12.66 -0.73
C ILE A 7 7.98 -13.95 -0.31
N ASP A 8 9.19 -13.86 0.24
CA ASP A 8 9.95 -15.02 0.71
C ASP A 8 9.26 -15.72 1.89
N THR A 9 8.59 -14.95 2.77
CA THR A 9 7.95 -15.49 3.99
C THR A 9 6.60 -16.12 3.71
N TYR A 10 5.78 -15.48 2.89
CA TYR A 10 4.37 -15.85 2.72
C TYR A 10 4.04 -16.39 1.32
N GLY A 11 4.83 -16.04 0.31
CA GLY A 11 4.53 -16.33 -1.08
C GLY A 11 3.51 -15.35 -1.69
N VAL A 12 3.63 -15.12 -3.00
CA VAL A 12 2.75 -14.18 -3.72
C VAL A 12 1.29 -14.60 -3.67
N ASP A 13 1.00 -15.90 -3.78
CA ASP A 13 -0.38 -16.40 -3.82
C ASP A 13 -1.11 -16.18 -2.49
N TRP A 14 -0.41 -16.38 -1.36
CA TRP A 14 -0.96 -16.06 -0.05
C TRP A 14 -1.21 -14.56 0.11
N LEU A 15 -0.26 -13.73 -0.30
CA LEU A 15 -0.39 -12.27 -0.21
C LEU A 15 -1.54 -11.72 -1.08
N ARG A 16 -1.92 -12.42 -2.16
CA ARG A 16 -3.09 -12.09 -2.99
C ARG A 16 -4.41 -12.59 -2.39
N SER A 17 -4.36 -13.56 -1.48
CA SER A 17 -5.57 -14.12 -0.88
C SER A 17 -6.31 -13.09 -0.02
N CYS A 18 -7.60 -13.33 0.22
CA CYS A 18 -8.43 -12.54 1.15
C CYS A 18 -8.44 -11.02 0.91
N GLY A 19 -8.22 -10.55 -0.33
CA GLY A 19 -8.33 -9.14 -0.69
C GLY A 19 -7.04 -8.32 -0.59
N GLY A 20 -5.89 -8.98 -0.37
CA GLY A 20 -4.56 -8.37 -0.46
C GLY A 20 -3.94 -8.00 0.89
N VAL A 21 -3.01 -7.05 0.86
CA VAL A 21 -2.23 -6.61 2.03
C VAL A 21 -2.76 -5.29 2.60
N LEU A 22 -2.92 -5.23 3.92
CA LEU A 22 -3.16 -4.00 4.66
C LEU A 22 -1.84 -3.48 5.27
N ASP A 23 -1.33 -2.37 4.76
CA ASP A 23 -0.03 -1.78 5.12
C ASP A 23 -0.25 -0.65 6.15
N ILE A 24 -0.20 -1.02 7.44
CA ILE A 24 -0.40 -0.09 8.57
C ILE A 24 0.86 0.75 8.78
N ALA A 25 0.69 2.07 8.87
CA ALA A 25 1.77 3.06 8.93
C ALA A 25 2.72 2.99 7.72
N GLY A 26 2.18 2.66 6.54
CA GLY A 26 2.95 2.50 5.29
C GLY A 26 3.59 3.78 4.74
N GLY A 27 3.35 4.94 5.38
CA GLY A 27 3.99 6.21 5.09
C GLY A 27 3.80 6.68 3.65
N LYS A 28 4.91 6.77 2.90
CA LYS A 28 4.86 7.23 1.50
C LYS A 28 4.14 6.22 0.59
N GLY A 29 3.91 4.99 1.04
CA GLY A 29 3.26 3.92 0.30
C GLY A 29 4.21 3.08 -0.56
N GLU A 30 5.51 3.02 -0.23
CA GLU A 30 6.50 2.28 -1.02
C GLU A 30 6.14 0.79 -1.16
N VAL A 31 5.85 0.13 -0.03
CA VAL A 31 5.60 -1.31 0.01
C VAL A 31 4.32 -1.65 -0.73
N GLY A 32 3.21 -0.98 -0.40
CA GLY A 32 1.94 -1.17 -1.13
C GLY A 32 2.06 -0.89 -2.64
N PHE A 33 2.80 0.15 -3.03
CA PHE A 33 3.03 0.48 -4.43
C PHE A 33 3.85 -0.61 -5.14
N GLU A 34 4.91 -1.11 -4.53
CA GLU A 34 5.74 -2.16 -5.10
C GLU A 34 4.99 -3.49 -5.21
N LEU A 35 4.24 -3.89 -4.18
CA LEU A 35 3.42 -5.10 -4.19
C LEU A 35 2.38 -5.05 -5.32
N GLN A 36 1.69 -3.94 -5.49
CA GLN A 36 0.67 -3.82 -6.53
C GLN A 36 1.27 -3.82 -7.94
N ASN A 37 2.28 -2.98 -8.18
CA ASN A 37 2.77 -2.75 -9.54
C ASN A 37 3.80 -3.78 -10.01
N LEU A 38 4.55 -4.39 -9.09
CA LEU A 38 5.64 -5.31 -9.43
C LEU A 38 5.28 -6.76 -9.14
N ASN A 39 4.27 -7.01 -8.29
CA ASN A 39 3.87 -8.35 -7.88
C ASN A 39 2.40 -8.66 -8.16
N GLY A 40 1.58 -7.69 -8.58
CA GLY A 40 0.14 -7.91 -8.75
C GLY A 40 -0.54 -8.32 -7.46
N VAL A 41 -0.08 -7.78 -6.33
CA VAL A 41 -0.66 -7.99 -4.99
C VAL A 41 -1.36 -6.69 -4.62
N ASP A 42 -2.69 -6.73 -4.50
CA ASP A 42 -3.46 -5.56 -4.06
C ASP A 42 -3.02 -5.12 -2.67
N ALA A 43 -2.91 -3.81 -2.48
CA ALA A 43 -2.51 -3.25 -1.21
C ALA A 43 -3.36 -2.03 -0.83
N THR A 44 -3.64 -1.92 0.47
CA THR A 44 -4.28 -0.75 1.07
C THR A 44 -3.36 -0.20 2.14
N VAL A 45 -2.88 1.03 1.96
CA VAL A 45 -2.06 1.73 2.94
C VAL A 45 -2.98 2.41 3.94
N VAL A 46 -2.69 2.24 5.24
CA VAL A 46 -3.32 3.00 6.32
C VAL A 46 -2.26 3.92 6.90
N ASP A 47 -2.32 5.19 6.54
CA ASP A 47 -1.41 6.19 7.09
C ASP A 47 -2.09 7.56 7.02
N PRO A 48 -2.02 8.38 8.07
CA PRO A 48 -2.64 9.70 8.07
C PRO A 48 -1.94 10.69 7.11
N ARG A 49 -0.70 10.42 6.70
CA ARG A 49 0.03 11.21 5.70
C ARG A 49 -0.49 10.92 4.29
N PRO A 50 -0.53 11.92 3.40
CA PRO A 50 -0.76 11.66 1.98
C PRO A 50 0.38 10.81 1.40
N LEU A 51 0.04 9.89 0.49
CA LEU A 51 1.05 9.11 -0.24
C LEU A 51 1.98 10.03 -1.05
N ASN A 52 3.26 9.65 -1.14
CA ASN A 52 4.22 10.32 -2.01
C ASN A 52 4.91 9.30 -2.91
N LEU A 53 4.31 9.09 -4.09
CA LEU A 53 4.68 8.03 -5.03
C LEU A 53 5.58 8.51 -6.18
N SER A 54 5.96 9.79 -6.19
CA SER A 54 6.70 10.42 -7.28
C SER A 54 8.01 9.68 -7.60
N SER A 55 8.77 9.32 -6.57
CA SER A 55 10.03 8.58 -6.70
C SER A 55 9.82 7.15 -7.20
N PHE A 56 8.77 6.46 -6.76
CA PHE A 56 8.48 5.07 -7.14
C PHE A 56 7.93 4.96 -8.56
N ARG A 57 7.07 5.90 -8.96
CA ARG A 57 6.63 6.06 -10.35
C ARG A 57 7.81 6.28 -11.29
N ARG A 58 8.75 7.15 -10.88
CA ARG A 58 10.00 7.37 -11.62
C ARG A 58 10.86 6.11 -11.72
N LYS A 59 10.95 5.30 -10.66
CA LYS A 59 11.66 4.02 -10.68
C LYS A 59 11.04 3.02 -11.67
N ILE A 60 9.71 2.95 -11.76
CA ILE A 60 9.02 2.12 -12.77
C ILE A 60 9.32 2.63 -14.17
N LYS A 61 9.09 3.93 -14.42
CA LYS A 61 9.30 4.59 -15.72
C LYS A 61 10.68 4.32 -16.31
N TYR A 62 11.73 4.40 -15.50
CA TYR A 62 13.11 4.17 -15.96
C TYR A 62 13.58 2.72 -15.83
N GLY A 63 12.68 1.77 -15.56
CA GLY A 63 12.98 0.35 -15.43
C GLY A 63 13.92 0.02 -14.26
N LEU A 64 14.07 0.90 -13.27
CA LEU A 64 15.07 0.75 -12.19
C LEU A 64 14.83 -0.51 -11.35
N TYR A 65 13.57 -0.95 -11.24
CA TYR A 65 13.20 -2.19 -10.56
C TYR A 65 13.68 -3.47 -11.27
N HIS A 66 14.02 -3.41 -12.56
CA HIS A 66 14.52 -4.54 -13.34
C HIS A 66 16.06 -4.52 -13.47
N ARG A 67 16.70 -3.39 -13.16
CA ARG A 67 18.17 -3.25 -13.19
C ARG A 67 18.87 -3.90 -12.00
N ASN A 68 18.17 -4.15 -10.90
CA ASN A 68 18.76 -4.78 -9.73
C ASN A 68 18.68 -6.32 -9.86
N PRO A 69 19.79 -7.03 -10.11
CA PRO A 69 19.77 -8.47 -10.36
C PRO A 69 19.27 -9.30 -9.15
N MET A 70 19.41 -8.78 -7.93
CA MET A 70 18.94 -9.46 -6.72
C MET A 70 17.43 -9.35 -6.52
N LEU A 71 16.81 -8.28 -7.02
CA LEU A 71 15.37 -8.01 -6.84
C LEU A 71 14.55 -8.26 -8.11
N ARG A 72 15.19 -8.30 -9.27
CA ARG A 72 14.55 -8.58 -10.56
C ARG A 72 13.76 -9.90 -10.56
N PRO A 73 14.25 -11.03 -10.01
CA PRO A 73 13.51 -12.28 -10.00
C PRO A 73 12.17 -12.23 -9.25
N TYR A 74 12.00 -11.23 -8.38
CA TYR A 74 10.76 -11.04 -7.64
C TYR A 74 9.70 -10.26 -8.42
N ASN A 75 10.02 -9.65 -9.56
CA ASN A 75 9.01 -8.94 -10.35
C ASN A 75 8.13 -9.96 -11.11
N ILE A 76 6.88 -9.61 -11.40
CA ILE A 76 5.94 -10.47 -12.15
C ILE A 76 6.42 -10.82 -13.57
N ASN A 77 7.35 -10.03 -14.10
CA ASN A 77 7.87 -10.08 -15.45
C ASN A 77 9.41 -9.91 -15.44
N PRO A 78 10.16 -10.82 -14.81
CA PRO A 78 11.58 -10.63 -14.52
C PRO A 78 12.46 -10.59 -15.79
N GLU A 79 11.97 -11.16 -16.89
CA GLU A 79 12.65 -11.21 -18.19
C GLU A 79 12.41 -9.98 -19.05
N TRP A 80 11.49 -9.09 -18.68
CA TRP A 80 11.27 -7.87 -19.46
C TRP A 80 12.53 -7.00 -19.41
N PRO A 81 12.99 -6.50 -20.57
CA PRO A 81 14.10 -5.57 -20.58
C PRO A 81 13.68 -4.25 -19.89
N PRO A 82 14.58 -3.55 -19.19
CA PRO A 82 14.25 -2.34 -18.44
C PRO A 82 13.53 -1.26 -19.27
N GLU A 83 13.81 -1.20 -20.57
CA GLU A 83 13.22 -0.25 -21.52
C GLU A 83 11.75 -0.58 -21.84
N GLU A 84 11.34 -1.85 -21.74
CA GLU A 84 9.95 -2.30 -21.97
C GLU A 84 9.09 -2.28 -20.71
N CYS A 85 9.69 -1.98 -19.55
CA CYS A 85 8.97 -1.80 -18.29
C CYS A 85 8.10 -0.53 -18.25
N ASP A 86 8.26 0.35 -19.25
CA ASP A 86 7.65 1.69 -19.39
C ASP A 86 6.20 1.67 -19.92
N LEU A 87 5.66 0.50 -20.32
CA LEU A 87 4.33 0.43 -20.97
C LEU A 87 3.13 0.41 -20.02
N ARG A 88 3.34 0.24 -18.72
CA ARG A 88 2.23 0.16 -17.74
C ARG A 88 2.18 1.42 -16.89
N GLU A 89 1.03 2.09 -16.91
CA GLU A 89 0.78 3.20 -15.99
C GLU A 89 0.76 2.66 -14.56
N ALA A 90 1.67 3.18 -13.73
CA ALA A 90 1.79 2.74 -12.35
C ALA A 90 0.56 3.16 -11.54
N THR A 91 -0.15 2.18 -11.00
CA THR A 91 -1.38 2.39 -10.25
C THR A 91 -1.05 2.64 -8.77
N PRO A 92 -1.57 3.70 -8.15
CA PRO A 92 -1.37 3.90 -6.72
C PRO A 92 -2.09 2.79 -5.91
N PRO A 93 -1.55 2.38 -4.74
CA PRO A 93 -2.31 1.53 -3.83
C PRO A 93 -3.52 2.29 -3.27
N ARG A 94 -4.52 1.54 -2.78
CA ARG A 94 -5.60 2.14 -2.00
C ARG A 94 -5.01 2.82 -0.77
N HIS A 95 -5.64 3.89 -0.32
CA HIS A 95 -5.15 4.66 0.82
C HIS A 95 -6.29 5.04 1.75
N LEU A 96 -6.23 4.55 2.98
CA LEU A 96 -7.06 5.00 4.08
C LEU A 96 -6.26 6.05 4.85
N ARG A 97 -6.59 7.32 4.60
CA ARG A 97 -5.95 8.45 5.25
C ARG A 97 -6.57 8.71 6.62
N ILE A 98 -6.14 7.90 7.59
CA ILE A 98 -6.62 7.91 8.98
C ILE A 98 -5.46 7.58 9.92
N PHE A 99 -5.63 7.88 11.21
CA PHE A 99 -4.79 7.28 12.24
C PHE A 99 -5.27 5.86 12.56
N PHE A 100 -4.32 4.99 12.91
CA PHE A 100 -4.63 3.65 13.42
C PHE A 100 -4.52 3.68 14.95
N THR A 101 -5.62 4.05 15.61
CA THR A 101 -5.71 4.28 17.06
C THR A 101 -6.55 3.21 17.75
N SER A 102 -6.50 3.17 19.09
CA SER A 102 -7.42 2.32 19.87
C SER A 102 -8.88 2.67 19.61
N ASP A 103 -9.21 3.96 19.46
CA ASP A 103 -10.57 4.42 19.15
C ASP A 103 -11.13 3.79 17.86
N LEU A 104 -10.30 3.57 16.85
CA LEU A 104 -10.68 2.84 15.64
C LEU A 104 -11.00 1.37 15.93
N ILE A 105 -10.19 0.72 16.76
CA ILE A 105 -10.38 -0.68 17.13
C ILE A 105 -11.67 -0.83 17.94
N ASP A 106 -11.85 0.02 18.95
CA ASP A 106 -13.02 0.03 19.83
C ASP A 106 -14.29 0.28 19.00
N PHE A 107 -14.26 1.26 18.08
CA PHE A 107 -15.37 1.53 17.17
C PHE A 107 -15.75 0.31 16.30
N VAL A 108 -14.76 -0.34 15.66
CA VAL A 108 -15.02 -1.51 14.82
C VAL A 108 -15.55 -2.68 15.65
N CYS A 109 -15.01 -2.90 16.85
CA CYS A 109 -15.49 -3.94 17.75
C CYS A 109 -16.91 -3.68 18.23
N GLU A 110 -17.25 -2.44 18.60
CA GLU A 110 -18.61 -2.05 18.99
C GLU A 110 -19.59 -2.24 17.83
N ASP A 111 -19.28 -1.75 16.63
CA ASP A 111 -20.20 -1.83 15.48
C ASP A 111 -20.48 -3.28 15.06
N LEU A 112 -19.46 -4.16 15.10
CA LEU A 112 -19.65 -5.59 14.86
C LEU A 112 -20.60 -6.24 15.88
N THR A 113 -20.78 -5.64 17.05
CA THR A 113 -21.68 -6.14 18.11
C THR A 113 -23.04 -5.45 18.14
N ASP A 114 -23.12 -4.15 17.87
CA ASP A 114 -24.33 -3.32 18.01
C ASP A 114 -25.06 -3.07 16.68
N GLY A 115 -24.39 -3.24 15.53
CA GLY A 115 -24.93 -3.05 14.19
C GLY A 115 -25.48 -1.64 13.94
N SER A 116 -25.03 -0.65 14.71
CA SER A 116 -25.60 0.70 14.75
C SER A 116 -25.43 1.50 13.46
N GLY A 117 -24.56 1.06 12.55
CA GLY A 117 -24.42 1.66 11.22
C GLY A 117 -23.83 3.08 11.28
N ARG A 118 -23.06 3.40 12.34
CA ARG A 118 -22.49 4.73 12.58
C ARG A 118 -21.23 5.03 11.74
N TRP A 119 -20.95 4.20 10.74
CA TRP A 119 -19.76 4.20 9.89
C TRP A 119 -19.45 5.56 9.26
N ASP A 120 -20.44 6.21 8.67
CA ASP A 120 -20.21 7.46 7.92
C ASP A 120 -19.65 8.55 8.83
N ARG A 121 -20.25 8.74 10.01
CA ARG A 121 -19.81 9.77 10.97
C ARG A 121 -18.41 9.49 11.52
N PHE A 122 -18.11 8.23 11.84
CA PHE A 122 -16.79 7.86 12.33
C PHE A 122 -15.72 8.13 11.26
N TRP A 123 -15.96 7.68 10.03
CA TRP A 123 -15.00 7.85 8.94
C TRP A 123 -14.80 9.30 8.53
N GLU A 124 -15.87 10.11 8.49
CA GLU A 124 -15.76 11.55 8.25
C GLU A 124 -14.84 12.21 9.27
N GLY A 125 -15.02 11.92 10.56
CA GLY A 125 -14.18 12.44 11.64
C GLY A 125 -12.72 11.99 11.52
N ALA A 126 -12.48 10.69 11.35
CA ALA A 126 -11.14 10.11 11.27
C ALA A 126 -10.33 10.65 10.05
N VAL A 127 -11.00 10.82 8.91
CA VAL A 127 -10.37 11.39 7.71
C VAL A 127 -10.08 12.86 7.89
N GLU A 128 -10.99 13.63 8.51
CA GLU A 128 -10.80 15.05 8.75
C GLU A 128 -9.64 15.30 9.71
N GLU A 129 -9.52 14.52 10.79
CA GLU A 129 -8.40 14.58 11.72
C GLU A 129 -7.05 14.40 10.99
N ALA A 130 -6.94 13.36 10.16
CA ALA A 130 -5.74 13.09 9.38
C ALA A 130 -5.45 14.17 8.32
N ARG A 131 -6.48 14.89 7.83
CA ARG A 131 -6.34 16.02 6.90
C ARG A 131 -5.82 17.27 7.57
N GLN A 132 -6.27 17.55 8.78
CA GLN A 132 -5.91 18.74 9.55
C GLN A 132 -4.52 18.64 10.18
N MET A 133 -4.02 17.42 10.41
CA MET A 133 -2.69 17.21 10.97
C MET A 133 -1.60 17.82 10.06
N ARG A 134 -0.75 18.66 10.66
CA ARG A 134 0.43 19.21 10.00
C ARG A 134 1.62 18.29 10.26
N TRP A 135 2.28 17.89 9.18
CA TRP A 135 3.47 17.06 9.23
C TRP A 135 4.69 17.95 9.26
N THR A 136 5.63 17.69 10.16
CA THR A 136 6.97 18.29 10.09
C THR A 136 7.67 17.78 8.83
N GLU A 137 8.23 18.69 8.04
CA GLU A 137 9.02 18.36 6.84
C GLU A 137 10.29 17.56 7.15
#